data_AF-A0A1P6C5H2-F1
#
_entry.id   AF-A0A1P6C5H2-F1
#
_cell.length_a   1.000
_cell.length_b   1.000
_cell.length_c   1.000
_cell.angle_alpha   90.00
_cell.angle_beta   90.00
_cell.angle_gamma   90.00
#
_symmetry.space_group_name_H-M   'P 1'
#
loop_
_entity.id
_entity.type
_entity.pdbx_description
1 polymer ?
#
loop_
_entity_poly.entity_id
_entity_poly.type
_entity_poly.pdbx_seq_one_letter_code
_entity_poly.pdbx_strand_id
1 'polypeptide(L)'
;MQFQKKLSGHCLYDFWFALLNNTHAWSKMLNSDNLLPGQTLSLTFQFAVVHGYFELVSFIWNHITHPQREFIGLLQWRKVCFKAKDREVLHFLCEQLCAINAAGLARITWNTFYQTLQNSFQEDNIGFRQDGMYKLAFLLENICPRLRSAMLSMENFRAITDAFVYNQAELFALFLNYLEPEQLQLTREYIDRIYDRKKKNETAQKQLRILLRRQKTLARETIHTNVSLLNNITNN
;
A
#
# COMPACT_ATOMS: atom_id res chain seq x y z
N MET A 1 27.64 21.84 -26.95
CA MET A 1 27.26 22.76 -25.85
C MET A 1 25.85 23.36 -25.95
N GLN A 2 25.25 23.61 -27.13
CA GLN A 2 23.89 24.17 -27.21
C GLN A 2 22.76 23.17 -26.86
N PHE A 3 22.92 21.88 -27.16
CA PHE A 3 21.90 20.85 -26.91
C PHE A 3 21.66 20.60 -25.42
N GLN A 4 22.74 20.43 -24.65
CA GLN A 4 22.67 20.26 -23.19
C GLN A 4 22.03 21.47 -22.49
N LYS A 5 22.35 22.70 -22.92
CA LYS A 5 21.74 23.92 -22.37
C LYS A 5 20.24 24.06 -22.68
N LYS A 6 19.75 23.44 -23.76
CA LYS A 6 18.32 23.44 -24.12
C LYS A 6 17.51 22.42 -23.33
N LEU A 7 18.15 21.35 -22.86
CA LEU A 7 17.50 20.24 -22.15
C LEU A 7 17.80 20.22 -20.64
N SER A 8 18.76 21.03 -20.19
CA SER A 8 19.10 21.17 -18.77
C SER A 8 17.91 21.71 -17.97
N GLY A 9 17.75 21.22 -16.74
CA GLY A 9 16.66 21.59 -15.85
C GLY A 9 15.51 20.58 -15.81
N HIS A 10 15.54 19.56 -16.67
CA HIS A 10 14.69 18.38 -16.52
C HIS A 10 15.47 17.24 -15.86
N CYS A 11 14.96 16.71 -14.75
CA CYS A 11 15.65 15.72 -13.93
C CYS A 11 16.19 14.50 -14.71
N LEU A 12 15.42 13.94 -15.67
CA LEU A 12 15.92 12.83 -16.51
C LEU A 12 17.11 13.23 -17.38
N TYR A 13 17.06 14.39 -18.04
CA TYR A 13 18.15 14.82 -18.90
C TYR A 13 19.37 15.17 -18.04
N ASP A 14 19.18 15.84 -16.91
CA ASP A 14 20.26 16.14 -15.97
C ASP A 14 20.90 14.85 -15.42
N PHE A 15 20.11 13.81 -15.18
CA PHE A 15 20.61 12.47 -14.79
C PHE A 15 21.45 11.83 -15.89
N TRP A 16 20.91 11.72 -17.10
CA TRP A 16 21.64 11.12 -18.22
C TRP A 16 22.88 11.94 -18.59
N PHE A 17 22.81 13.27 -18.55
CA PHE A 17 23.97 14.12 -18.77
C PHE A 17 25.01 13.91 -17.67
N ALA A 18 24.62 13.88 -16.39
CA ALA A 18 25.56 13.63 -15.30
C ALA A 18 26.28 12.29 -15.48
N LEU A 19 25.53 11.25 -15.85
CA LEU A 19 26.00 9.88 -16.00
C LEU A 19 26.87 9.67 -17.25
N LEU A 20 26.57 10.34 -18.36
CA LEU A 20 27.32 10.25 -19.61
C LEU A 20 28.54 11.18 -19.67
N ASN A 21 28.69 12.12 -18.73
CA ASN A 21 29.75 13.13 -18.79
C ASN A 21 31.16 12.59 -18.47
N ASN A 22 31.29 11.49 -17.73
CA ASN A 22 32.58 10.89 -17.39
C ASN A 22 32.43 9.39 -17.07
N THR A 23 33.42 8.58 -17.43
CA THR A 23 33.52 7.14 -17.06
C THR A 23 33.39 6.88 -15.56
N HIS A 24 33.84 7.79 -14.69
CA HIS A 24 33.69 7.68 -13.23
C HIS A 24 32.43 8.35 -12.65
N ALA A 25 31.56 8.92 -13.49
CA ALA A 25 30.34 9.58 -13.00
C ALA A 25 29.37 8.58 -12.34
N TRP A 26 29.37 7.33 -12.81
CA TRP A 26 28.62 6.22 -12.23
C TRP A 26 28.94 6.01 -10.75
N SER A 27 30.22 5.84 -10.41
CA SER A 27 30.64 5.60 -9.02
C SER A 27 30.39 6.83 -8.15
N LYS A 28 30.55 8.05 -8.69
CA LYS A 28 30.31 9.28 -7.92
C LYS A 28 28.83 9.55 -7.66
N MET A 29 27.94 9.25 -8.61
CA MET A 29 26.50 9.52 -8.47
C MET A 29 25.80 8.46 -7.61
N LEU A 30 26.25 7.20 -7.73
CA LEU A 30 25.76 6.07 -6.95
C LEU A 30 26.57 5.82 -5.68
N ASN A 31 27.48 6.75 -5.33
CA ASN A 31 28.55 6.51 -4.37
C ASN A 31 28.00 5.96 -3.05
N SER A 32 28.59 4.84 -2.64
CA SER A 32 28.11 3.97 -1.56
C SER A 32 28.28 4.55 -0.17
N ASP A 33 29.16 5.55 -0.03
CA ASP A 33 29.62 6.03 1.29
C ASP A 33 28.65 7.04 1.90
N ASN A 34 27.77 7.63 1.08
CA ASN A 34 26.78 8.58 1.57
C ASN A 34 25.52 7.85 2.02
N LEU A 35 25.05 8.18 3.24
CA LEU A 35 23.78 7.67 3.78
C LEU A 35 22.59 8.08 2.90
N LEU A 36 22.67 9.26 2.26
CA LEU A 36 21.62 9.84 1.45
C LEU A 36 22.05 9.93 -0.03
N PRO A 37 21.16 9.64 -0.98
CA PRO A 37 21.46 9.82 -2.39
C PRO A 37 21.49 11.29 -2.78
N GLY A 38 22.25 11.61 -3.81
CA GLY A 38 22.32 12.95 -4.37
C GLY A 38 20.96 13.46 -4.88
N GLN A 39 20.82 14.78 -4.99
CA GLN A 39 19.57 15.43 -5.42
C GLN A 39 19.12 14.97 -6.81
N THR A 40 20.04 14.91 -7.79
CA THR A 40 19.73 14.46 -9.16
C THR A 40 19.15 13.05 -9.17
N LEU A 41 19.76 12.13 -8.44
CA LEU A 41 19.30 10.74 -8.32
C LEU A 41 17.91 10.66 -7.66
N SER A 42 17.72 11.41 -6.57
CA SER A 42 16.43 11.47 -5.84
C SER A 42 15.30 12.02 -6.72
N LEU A 43 15.55 13.10 -7.47
CA LEU A 43 14.57 13.70 -8.38
C LEU A 43 14.24 12.78 -9.55
N THR A 44 15.24 12.10 -10.10
CA THR A 44 15.08 11.14 -11.20
C THR A 44 14.26 9.94 -10.74
N PHE A 45 14.58 9.40 -9.57
CA PHE A 45 13.82 8.30 -8.98
C PHE A 45 12.36 8.72 -8.72
N GLN A 46 12.14 9.89 -8.13
CA GLN A 46 10.79 10.43 -7.96
C GLN A 46 10.04 10.54 -9.29
N PHE A 47 10.68 11.07 -10.33
CA PHE A 47 10.08 11.21 -11.65
C PHE A 47 9.72 9.85 -12.24
N ALA A 48 10.65 8.89 -12.17
CA ALA A 48 10.43 7.52 -12.62
C ALA A 48 9.21 6.88 -11.94
N VAL A 49 9.10 7.05 -10.62
CA VAL A 49 7.98 6.56 -9.82
C VAL A 49 6.65 7.20 -10.22
N VAL A 50 6.62 8.53 -10.37
CA VAL A 50 5.38 9.27 -10.69
C VAL A 50 4.86 8.93 -12.09
N HIS A 51 5.78 8.70 -13.03
CA HIS A 51 5.44 8.47 -14.44
C HIS A 51 5.38 6.98 -14.84
N GLY A 52 5.63 6.05 -13.92
CA GLY A 52 5.55 4.61 -14.20
C GLY A 52 6.73 4.06 -15.01
N TYR A 53 7.91 4.71 -14.96
CA TYR A 53 9.11 4.18 -15.62
C TYR A 53 9.74 3.06 -14.78
N PHE A 54 9.11 1.88 -14.81
CA PHE A 54 9.47 0.74 -13.98
C PHE A 54 10.91 0.31 -14.15
N GLU A 55 11.41 0.24 -15.39
CA GLU A 55 12.79 -0.15 -15.68
C GLU A 55 13.79 0.82 -15.04
N LEU A 56 13.50 2.12 -15.06
CA LEU A 56 14.34 3.13 -14.43
C LEU A 56 14.27 3.07 -12.90
N VAL A 57 13.09 2.79 -12.33
CA VAL A 57 12.92 2.55 -10.89
C VAL A 57 13.75 1.35 -10.45
N SER A 58 13.60 0.20 -11.12
CA SER A 58 14.34 -1.03 -10.84
C SER A 58 15.84 -0.85 -11.04
N PHE A 59 16.22 -0.16 -12.12
CA PHE A 59 17.61 0.17 -12.40
C PHE A 59 18.24 0.97 -11.26
N ILE A 60 17.65 2.10 -10.88
CA ILE A 60 18.17 2.93 -9.79
C ILE A 60 18.20 2.13 -8.48
N TRP A 61 17.13 1.41 -8.16
CA TRP A 61 17.02 0.62 -6.93
C TRP A 61 18.18 -0.36 -6.76
N ASN A 62 18.52 -1.08 -7.82
CA ASN A 62 19.58 -2.10 -7.79
C ASN A 62 20.99 -1.53 -7.68
N HIS A 63 21.16 -0.24 -7.99
CA HIS A 63 22.48 0.42 -8.03
C HIS A 63 22.76 1.34 -6.83
N ILE A 64 21.82 1.50 -5.90
CA ILE A 64 21.99 2.27 -4.67
C ILE A 64 22.13 1.37 -3.45
N THR A 65 22.68 1.91 -2.36
CA THR A 65 22.89 1.17 -1.11
C THR A 65 21.59 0.96 -0.33
N HIS A 66 21.59 -0.02 0.59
CA HIS A 66 20.41 -0.32 1.40
C HIS A 66 19.88 0.90 2.20
N PRO A 67 20.71 1.72 2.87
CA PRO A 67 20.23 2.94 3.52
C PRO A 67 19.58 3.93 2.54
N GLN A 68 20.14 4.07 1.34
CA GLN A 68 19.60 4.95 0.31
C GLN A 68 18.25 4.44 -0.20
N ARG A 69 18.09 3.11 -0.39
CA ARG A 69 16.82 2.46 -0.76
C ARG A 69 15.72 2.75 0.23
N GLU A 70 15.99 2.55 1.52
CA GLU A 70 15.04 2.86 2.58
C GLU A 70 14.65 4.33 2.54
N PHE A 71 15.64 5.23 2.48
CA PHE A 71 15.40 6.67 2.48
C PHE A 71 14.55 7.14 1.30
N ILE A 72 14.97 6.87 0.06
CA ILE A 72 14.24 7.37 -1.12
C ILE A 72 12.91 6.66 -1.31
N GLY A 73 12.87 5.36 -1.02
CA GLY A 73 11.66 4.57 -1.19
C GLY A 73 10.59 5.01 -0.20
N LEU A 74 10.92 5.18 1.09
CA LEU A 74 9.97 5.72 2.07
C LEU A 74 9.55 7.16 1.75
N LEU A 75 10.48 7.99 1.27
CA LEU A 75 10.17 9.36 0.87
C LEU A 75 9.16 9.42 -0.29
N GLN A 76 9.29 8.53 -1.27
CA GLN A 76 8.35 8.47 -2.40
C GLN A 76 7.10 7.65 -2.12
N TRP A 77 7.09 6.79 -1.10
CA TRP A 77 6.00 5.85 -0.82
C TRP A 77 4.63 6.53 -0.70
N ARG A 78 4.55 7.69 -0.05
CA ARG A 78 3.28 8.45 0.04
C ARG A 78 2.73 8.84 -1.34
N LYS A 79 3.60 9.15 -2.31
CA LYS A 79 3.20 9.45 -3.69
C LYS A 79 2.82 8.16 -4.42
N VAL A 80 3.51 7.05 -4.15
CA VAL A 80 3.21 5.74 -4.71
C VAL A 80 1.79 5.30 -4.34
N CYS A 81 1.40 5.40 -3.07
CA CYS A 81 0.08 4.93 -2.62
C CYS A 81 -1.12 5.57 -3.34
N PHE A 82 -1.01 6.82 -3.82
CA PHE A 82 -2.18 7.57 -4.30
C PHE A 82 -1.96 8.45 -5.54
N LYS A 83 -0.72 8.58 -6.03
CA LYS A 83 -0.38 9.32 -7.26
C LYS A 83 0.19 8.41 -8.34
N ALA A 84 0.90 7.34 -7.99
CA ALA A 84 1.36 6.37 -8.98
C ALA A 84 0.15 5.58 -9.49
N LYS A 85 -0.09 5.65 -10.80
CA LYS A 85 -1.10 4.84 -11.50
C LYS A 85 -0.57 3.48 -11.93
N ASP A 86 0.74 3.29 -11.77
CA ASP A 86 1.46 2.14 -12.26
C ASP A 86 1.50 1.04 -11.21
N ARG A 87 0.89 -0.11 -11.53
CA ARG A 87 0.78 -1.27 -10.64
C ARG A 87 2.13 -1.93 -10.40
N GLU A 88 2.99 -1.97 -11.41
CA GLU A 88 4.29 -2.63 -11.33
C GLU A 88 5.23 -1.86 -10.40
N VAL A 89 5.27 -0.53 -10.54
CA VAL A 89 6.03 0.34 -9.63
C VAL A 89 5.52 0.22 -8.20
N LEU A 90 4.19 0.24 -7.99
CA LEU A 90 3.60 0.10 -6.67
C LEU A 90 3.95 -1.26 -6.04
N HIS A 91 3.77 -2.35 -6.78
CA HIS A 91 4.03 -3.70 -6.30
C HIS A 91 5.51 -3.90 -5.96
N PHE A 92 6.40 -3.50 -6.88
CA PHE A 92 7.85 -3.60 -6.68
C PHE A 92 8.30 -2.83 -5.44
N LEU A 93 7.91 -1.55 -5.31
CA LEU A 93 8.31 -0.76 -4.15
C LEU A 93 7.69 -1.28 -2.86
N CYS A 94 6.46 -1.81 -2.91
CA CYS A 94 5.81 -2.41 -1.76
C CYS A 94 6.63 -3.60 -1.23
N GLU A 95 6.96 -4.56 -2.09
CA GLU A 95 7.71 -5.76 -1.71
C GLU A 95 9.09 -5.37 -1.16
N GLN A 96 9.81 -4.51 -1.88
CA GLN A 96 11.15 -4.11 -1.51
C GLN A 96 11.18 -3.32 -0.19
N LEU A 97 10.26 -2.38 0.02
CA LEU A 97 10.20 -1.60 1.26
C LEU A 97 9.65 -2.41 2.43
N CYS A 98 8.74 -3.37 2.18
CA CYS A 98 8.23 -4.24 3.23
C CYS A 98 9.31 -5.20 3.73
N ALA A 99 10.20 -5.66 2.83
CA ALA A 99 11.38 -6.44 3.21
C ALA A 99 12.35 -5.65 4.10
N ILE A 100 12.52 -4.35 3.82
CA ILE A 100 13.40 -3.46 4.59
C ILE A 100 12.80 -3.11 5.96
N ASN A 101 11.57 -2.58 5.98
CA ASN A 101 10.95 -2.02 7.18
C ASN A 101 9.42 -2.09 7.12
N ALA A 102 8.88 -3.29 7.31
CA ALA A 102 7.43 -3.52 7.28
C ALA A 102 6.64 -2.63 8.26
N ALA A 103 7.14 -2.44 9.48
CA ALA A 103 6.45 -1.66 10.52
C ALA A 103 6.41 -0.16 10.17
N GLY A 104 7.54 0.41 9.74
CA GLY A 104 7.63 1.79 9.27
C GLY A 104 6.74 2.04 8.06
N LEU A 105 6.75 1.10 7.10
CA LEU A 105 5.92 1.14 5.91
C LEU A 105 4.42 1.09 6.26
N ALA A 106 4.02 0.19 7.17
CA ALA A 106 2.63 0.09 7.63
C ALA A 106 2.16 1.41 8.25
N ARG A 107 2.98 2.03 9.11
CA ARG A 107 2.64 3.31 9.75
C ARG A 107 2.46 4.46 8.74
N ILE A 108 3.38 4.59 7.78
CA ILE A 108 3.30 5.64 6.74
C ILE A 108 2.08 5.41 5.84
N THR A 109 1.84 4.16 5.46
CA THR A 109 0.68 3.75 4.67
C THR A 109 -0.61 4.09 5.42
N TRP A 110 -0.71 3.69 6.69
CA TRP A 110 -1.86 3.97 7.56
C TRP A 110 -2.19 5.45 7.66
N ASN A 111 -1.21 6.31 7.93
CA ASN A 111 -1.45 7.74 8.06
C ASN A 111 -2.12 8.32 6.79
N THR A 112 -1.67 7.90 5.61
CA THR A 112 -2.19 8.41 4.35
C THR A 112 -3.51 7.71 3.96
N PHE A 113 -3.60 6.41 4.20
CA PHE A 113 -4.80 5.59 3.99
C PHE A 113 -5.96 6.07 4.85
N TYR A 114 -5.75 6.19 6.15
CA TYR A 114 -6.78 6.57 7.11
C TYR A 114 -7.20 8.04 6.94
N GLN A 115 -6.29 8.94 6.55
CA GLN A 115 -6.66 10.29 6.12
C GLN A 115 -7.61 10.26 4.91
N THR A 116 -7.30 9.45 3.90
CA THR A 116 -8.15 9.29 2.71
C THR A 116 -9.52 8.70 3.08
N LEU A 117 -9.53 7.73 4.00
CA LEU A 117 -10.75 7.15 4.55
C LEU A 117 -11.61 8.17 5.28
N GLN A 118 -11.04 8.96 6.20
CA GLN A 118 -11.78 9.98 6.94
C GLN A 118 -12.36 11.05 6.01
N ASN A 119 -11.59 11.49 5.01
CA ASN A 119 -12.10 12.41 3.99
C ASN A 119 -13.30 11.81 3.24
N SER A 120 -13.28 10.50 2.94
CA SER A 120 -14.41 9.83 2.29
C SER A 120 -15.68 9.78 3.16
N PHE A 121 -15.55 9.89 4.48
CA PHE A 121 -16.69 9.95 5.40
C PHE A 121 -17.30 11.35 5.49
N GLN A 122 -16.47 12.39 5.38
CA GLN A 122 -16.86 13.79 5.62
C GLN A 122 -17.28 14.54 4.34
N GLU A 123 -16.82 14.09 3.18
CA GLU A 123 -17.01 14.82 1.93
C GLU A 123 -18.41 14.56 1.34
N ASP A 124 -19.21 15.61 1.16
CA ASP A 124 -20.55 15.51 0.58
C ASP A 124 -20.51 15.31 -0.94
N ASN A 125 -19.41 15.72 -1.58
CA ASN A 125 -19.22 15.56 -3.01
C ASN A 125 -18.96 14.09 -3.38
N ILE A 126 -19.91 13.53 -4.14
CA ILE A 126 -19.91 12.15 -4.62
C ILE A 126 -18.63 11.83 -5.41
N GLY A 127 -18.13 12.75 -6.24
CA GLY A 127 -16.94 12.53 -7.06
C GLY A 127 -15.67 12.33 -6.22
N PHE A 128 -15.50 13.13 -5.17
CA PHE A 128 -14.36 13.01 -4.26
C PHE A 128 -14.44 11.74 -3.40
N ARG A 129 -15.64 11.34 -2.95
CA ARG A 129 -15.84 10.06 -2.26
C ARG A 129 -15.47 8.88 -3.17
N GLN A 130 -15.93 8.91 -4.42
CA GLN A 130 -15.65 7.84 -5.38
C GLN A 130 -14.16 7.73 -5.71
N ASP A 131 -13.47 8.86 -5.89
CA ASP A 131 -12.01 8.89 -6.08
C ASP A 131 -11.27 8.35 -4.85
N GLY A 132 -11.71 8.71 -3.64
CA GLY A 132 -11.19 8.16 -2.38
C GLY A 132 -11.39 6.64 -2.30
N MET A 133 -12.58 6.14 -2.61
CA MET A 133 -12.86 4.70 -2.66
C MET A 133 -11.99 3.96 -3.67
N TYR A 134 -11.86 4.50 -4.89
CA TYR A 134 -11.00 3.93 -5.92
C TYR A 134 -9.55 3.83 -5.44
N LYS A 135 -9.04 4.91 -4.83
CA LYS A 135 -7.69 4.97 -4.25
C LYS A 135 -7.47 3.93 -3.15
N LEU A 136 -8.42 3.78 -2.23
CA LEU A 136 -8.35 2.79 -1.15
C LEU A 136 -8.38 1.36 -1.71
N ALA A 137 -9.27 1.08 -2.67
CA ALA A 137 -9.37 -0.22 -3.31
C ALA A 137 -8.10 -0.56 -4.11
N PHE A 138 -7.60 0.37 -4.92
CA PHE A 138 -6.38 0.22 -5.70
C PHE A 138 -5.19 -0.09 -4.79
N LEU A 139 -5.04 0.64 -3.69
CA LEU A 139 -3.96 0.39 -2.74
C LEU A 139 -4.07 -1.02 -2.15
N LEU A 140 -5.25 -1.40 -1.63
CA LEU A 140 -5.47 -2.71 -1.02
C LEU A 140 -5.21 -3.87 -1.99
N GLU A 141 -5.60 -3.73 -3.25
CA GLU A 141 -5.39 -4.74 -4.29
C GLU A 141 -3.90 -4.97 -4.59
N ASN A 142 -3.10 -3.90 -4.61
CA ASN A 142 -1.75 -3.93 -5.17
C ASN A 142 -0.62 -3.97 -4.12
N ILE A 143 -0.90 -3.66 -2.84
CA ILE A 143 0.09 -3.85 -1.77
C ILE A 143 0.24 -5.33 -1.38
N CYS A 144 1.42 -5.70 -0.91
CA CYS A 144 1.73 -7.06 -0.49
C CYS A 144 0.87 -7.49 0.72
N PRO A 145 0.55 -8.80 0.87
CA PRO A 145 -0.29 -9.31 1.94
C PRO A 145 0.21 -8.93 3.35
N ARG A 146 1.53 -8.93 3.56
CA ARG A 146 2.15 -8.55 4.84
C ARG A 146 1.84 -7.11 5.22
N LEU A 147 1.98 -6.18 4.27
CA LEU A 147 1.64 -4.77 4.52
C LEU A 147 0.15 -4.57 4.71
N ARG A 148 -0.67 -5.24 3.88
CA ARG A 148 -2.13 -5.19 3.95
C ARG A 148 -2.66 -5.62 5.30
N SER A 149 -2.21 -6.79 5.76
CA SER A 149 -2.59 -7.37 7.06
C SER A 149 -2.15 -6.45 8.21
N ALA A 150 -0.89 -6.00 8.21
CA ALA A 150 -0.37 -5.10 9.23
C ALA A 150 -1.14 -3.76 9.28
N MET A 151 -1.45 -3.18 8.12
CA MET A 151 -2.17 -1.92 8.00
C MET A 151 -3.63 -2.04 8.48
N LEU A 152 -4.37 -3.07 8.07
CA LEU A 152 -5.78 -3.24 8.44
C LEU A 152 -5.98 -3.59 9.92
N SER A 153 -4.97 -4.19 10.57
CA SER A 153 -4.99 -4.43 12.02
C SER A 153 -4.62 -3.22 12.88
N MET A 154 -4.16 -2.11 12.28
CA MET A 154 -3.70 -0.96 13.05
C MET A 154 -4.80 -0.38 13.95
N GLU A 155 -4.37 0.09 15.12
CA GLU A 155 -5.23 0.74 16.11
C GLU A 155 -6.46 -0.10 16.50
N ASN A 156 -6.31 -1.43 16.58
CA ASN A 156 -7.38 -2.39 16.84
C ASN A 156 -8.47 -2.40 15.77
N PHE A 157 -8.06 -2.54 14.50
CA PHE A 157 -8.98 -2.59 13.35
C PHE A 157 -9.77 -1.30 13.14
N ARG A 158 -9.19 -0.15 13.51
CA ARG A 158 -9.90 1.15 13.57
C ARG A 158 -10.60 1.54 12.27
N ALA A 159 -9.95 1.30 11.12
CA ALA A 159 -10.53 1.62 9.81
C ALA A 159 -11.83 0.86 9.56
N ILE A 160 -11.87 -0.40 10.00
CA ILE A 160 -13.02 -1.28 9.81
C ILE A 160 -14.12 -0.93 10.81
N THR A 161 -13.77 -0.69 12.07
CA THR A 161 -14.74 -0.28 13.09
C THR A 161 -15.36 1.08 12.76
N ASP A 162 -14.58 2.01 12.19
CA ASP A 162 -15.10 3.31 11.79
C ASP A 162 -16.01 3.21 10.56
N ALA A 163 -15.63 2.44 9.55
CA ALA A 163 -16.51 2.16 8.41
C ALA A 163 -17.85 1.56 8.87
N PHE A 164 -17.83 0.70 9.90
CA PHE A 164 -19.04 0.19 10.55
C PHE A 164 -19.82 1.31 11.28
N VAL A 165 -19.15 2.07 12.15
CA VAL A 165 -19.78 3.12 12.97
C VAL A 165 -20.41 4.24 12.14
N TYR A 166 -19.75 4.66 11.07
CA TYR A 166 -20.23 5.70 10.15
C TYR A 166 -21.16 5.15 9.05
N ASN A 167 -21.56 3.88 9.14
CA ASN A 167 -22.49 3.25 8.20
C ASN A 167 -22.00 3.26 6.73
N GLN A 168 -20.70 3.09 6.52
CA GLN A 168 -20.09 3.06 5.20
C GLN A 168 -20.04 1.61 4.69
N ALA A 169 -21.21 1.10 4.28
CA ALA A 169 -21.39 -0.32 3.96
C ALA A 169 -20.45 -0.83 2.84
N GLU A 170 -20.18 -0.01 1.83
CA GLU A 170 -19.30 -0.37 0.72
C GLU A 170 -17.84 -0.46 1.15
N LEU A 171 -17.34 0.53 1.90
CA LEU A 171 -15.98 0.52 2.45
C LEU A 171 -15.80 -0.60 3.48
N PHE A 172 -16.80 -0.84 4.31
CA PHE A 172 -16.80 -1.96 5.24
C PHE A 172 -16.68 -3.29 4.48
N ALA A 173 -17.50 -3.51 3.46
CA ALA A 173 -17.42 -4.70 2.62
C ALA A 173 -16.10 -4.79 1.85
N LEU A 174 -15.51 -3.67 1.42
CA LEU A 174 -14.20 -3.65 0.79
C LEU A 174 -13.14 -4.18 1.76
N PHE A 175 -13.05 -3.64 2.97
CA PHE A 175 -12.01 -4.04 3.94
C PHE A 175 -12.12 -5.51 4.35
N LEU A 176 -13.34 -6.01 4.54
CA LEU A 176 -13.56 -7.41 4.86
C LEU A 176 -13.11 -8.38 3.75
N ASN A 177 -12.85 -7.93 2.51
CA ASN A 177 -12.36 -8.82 1.43
C ASN A 177 -10.85 -9.08 1.56
N TYR A 178 -10.19 -8.29 2.39
CA TYR A 178 -8.73 -8.22 2.49
C TYR A 178 -8.21 -8.60 3.87
N LEU A 179 -9.09 -9.06 4.76
CA LEU A 179 -8.73 -9.56 6.07
C LEU A 179 -8.49 -11.07 6.02
N GLU A 180 -7.43 -11.49 6.72
CA GLU A 180 -7.18 -12.92 6.96
C GLU A 180 -8.25 -13.53 7.89
N PRO A 181 -8.45 -14.86 7.88
CA PRO A 181 -9.47 -15.53 8.69
C PRO A 181 -9.41 -15.17 10.18
N GLU A 182 -8.21 -15.11 10.77
CA GLU A 182 -8.00 -14.75 12.17
C GLU A 182 -8.39 -13.28 12.43
N GLN A 183 -8.03 -12.40 11.50
CA GLN A 183 -8.36 -10.97 11.60
C GLN A 183 -9.87 -10.73 11.50
N LEU A 184 -10.58 -11.50 10.68
CA LEU A 184 -12.05 -11.45 10.60
C LEU A 184 -12.70 -11.82 11.92
N GLN A 185 -12.20 -12.86 12.58
CA GLN A 185 -12.70 -13.27 13.89
C GLN A 185 -12.46 -12.17 14.94
N LEU A 186 -11.27 -11.61 15.01
CA LEU A 186 -10.96 -10.53 15.96
C LEU A 186 -11.79 -9.27 15.67
N THR A 187 -11.90 -8.87 14.41
CA THR A 187 -12.70 -7.72 13.98
C THR A 187 -14.16 -7.87 14.42
N ARG A 188 -14.71 -9.07 14.34
CA ARG A 188 -16.05 -9.38 14.84
C ARG A 188 -16.20 -9.05 16.33
N GLU A 189 -15.27 -9.51 17.16
CA GLU A 189 -15.34 -9.29 18.61
C GLU A 189 -15.31 -7.79 18.94
N TYR A 190 -14.51 -6.99 18.23
CA TYR A 190 -14.51 -5.54 18.39
C TYR A 190 -15.84 -4.91 17.97
N ILE A 191 -16.42 -5.33 16.86
CA ILE A 191 -17.70 -4.81 16.36
C ILE A 191 -18.85 -5.22 17.28
N ASP A 192 -18.89 -6.47 17.75
CA ASP A 192 -19.89 -6.97 18.68
C ASP A 192 -19.86 -6.13 19.97
N ARG A 193 -18.67 -5.83 20.53
CA ARG A 193 -18.52 -4.92 21.68
C ARG A 193 -19.04 -3.50 21.41
N ILE A 194 -18.86 -2.98 20.20
CA ILE A 194 -19.39 -1.66 19.79
C ILE A 194 -20.92 -1.71 19.64
N TYR A 195 -21.45 -2.77 19.05
CA TYR A 195 -22.88 -2.97 18.82
C TYR A 195 -23.65 -3.16 20.13
N ASP A 196 -23.13 -3.96 21.06
CA ASP A 196 -23.72 -4.17 22.38
C ASP A 196 -23.86 -2.87 23.16
N ARG A 197 -22.90 -1.94 22.99
CA ARG A 197 -22.98 -0.57 23.54
C ARG A 197 -24.01 0.30 22.82
N LYS A 198 -24.39 0.00 21.57
CA LYS A 198 -25.21 0.84 20.68
C LYS A 198 -26.59 0.25 20.34
N LYS A 199 -27.12 -0.68 21.16
CA LYS A 199 -28.24 -1.65 20.97
C LYS A 199 -29.58 -1.21 20.30
N LYS A 200 -29.69 -0.12 19.55
CA LYS A 200 -30.89 0.30 18.78
C LYS A 200 -30.53 0.94 17.43
N ASN A 201 -29.92 0.20 16.49
CA ASN A 201 -29.80 0.70 15.11
C ASN A 201 -29.95 -0.43 14.08
N GLU A 202 -30.98 -0.34 13.23
CA GLU A 202 -31.29 -1.34 12.18
C GLU A 202 -30.15 -1.49 11.17
N THR A 203 -29.42 -0.41 10.90
CA THR A 203 -28.36 -0.41 9.89
C THR A 203 -27.12 -1.16 10.35
N ALA A 204 -26.80 -1.08 11.65
CA ALA A 204 -25.72 -1.84 12.26
C ALA A 204 -26.00 -3.37 12.20
N GLN A 205 -27.26 -3.78 12.28
CA GLN A 205 -27.64 -5.19 12.10
C GLN A 205 -27.36 -5.70 10.69
N LYS A 206 -27.59 -4.88 9.65
CA LYS A 206 -27.31 -5.26 8.26
C LYS A 206 -25.82 -5.50 8.04
N GLN A 207 -24.95 -4.60 8.52
CA GLN A 207 -23.50 -4.75 8.37
C GLN A 207 -22.94 -5.94 9.18
N LEU A 208 -23.44 -6.19 10.39
CA LEU A 208 -23.06 -7.37 11.17
C LEU A 208 -23.42 -8.67 10.44
N ARG A 209 -24.59 -8.74 9.80
CA ARG A 209 -24.98 -9.91 8.98
C ARG A 209 -24.03 -10.14 7.81
N ILE A 210 -23.50 -9.09 7.17
CA ILE A 210 -22.51 -9.21 6.09
C ILE A 210 -21.23 -9.86 6.63
N LEU A 211 -20.73 -9.39 7.77
CA LEU A 211 -19.53 -9.93 8.40
C LEU A 211 -19.67 -11.41 8.77
N LEU A 212 -20.79 -11.80 9.39
CA LEU A 212 -21.07 -13.19 9.77
C LEU A 212 -21.10 -14.15 8.56
N ARG A 213 -21.56 -13.67 7.40
CA ARG A 213 -21.60 -14.47 6.16
C ARG A 213 -20.20 -14.73 5.62
N ARG A 214 -19.29 -13.75 5.67
CA ARG A 214 -17.92 -13.91 5.16
C ARG A 214 -17.09 -14.87 6.00
N GLN A 215 -17.20 -14.81 7.32
CA GLN A 215 -16.53 -15.76 8.22
C GLN A 215 -16.93 -17.22 7.92
N LYS A 216 -18.22 -17.47 7.67
CA LYS A 216 -18.72 -18.81 7.32
C LYS A 216 -18.19 -19.33 5.98
N THR A 217 -17.89 -18.43 5.03
CA THR A 217 -17.40 -18.81 3.70
C THR A 217 -15.94 -19.28 3.79
N LEU A 218 -15.09 -18.51 4.48
CA LEU A 218 -13.69 -18.88 4.69
C LEU A 218 -13.54 -20.15 5.52
N ALA A 219 -14.33 -20.31 6.60
CA ALA A 219 -14.31 -21.53 7.39
C ALA A 219 -14.62 -22.79 6.55
N ARG A 220 -15.47 -22.68 5.50
CA ARG A 220 -15.74 -23.78 4.58
C ARG A 220 -14.59 -24.04 3.61
N GLU A 221 -13.95 -22.99 3.12
CA GLU A 221 -12.78 -23.10 2.24
C GLU A 221 -11.60 -23.76 2.96
N THR A 222 -11.32 -23.39 4.22
CA THR A 222 -10.27 -24.01 5.05
C THR A 222 -10.55 -25.49 5.35
N ILE A 223 -11.82 -25.87 5.58
CA ILE A 223 -12.20 -27.28 5.74
C ILE A 223 -11.97 -28.03 4.43
N HIS A 224 -12.29 -27.43 3.28
CA HIS A 224 -12.14 -28.08 1.99
C HIS A 224 -10.67 -28.30 1.61
N THR A 225 -9.78 -27.35 1.90
CA THR A 225 -8.33 -27.50 1.70
C THR A 225 -7.73 -28.56 2.62
N ASN A 226 -8.12 -28.58 3.90
CA ASN A 226 -7.65 -29.59 4.85
C ASN A 226 -8.12 -31.01 4.50
N VAL A 227 -9.36 -31.17 4.02
CA VAL A 227 -9.86 -32.48 3.53
C VAL A 227 -9.12 -32.92 2.26
N SER A 228 -8.81 -32.00 1.33
CA SER A 228 -8.01 -32.35 0.14
C SER A 228 -6.56 -32.71 0.47
N LEU A 229 -5.95 -32.06 1.47
CA LEU A 229 -4.59 -32.38 1.92
C LEU A 229 -4.54 -33.73 2.67
N LEU A 230 -5.53 -34.02 3.52
CA LEU A 230 -5.65 -35.32 4.20
C LEU A 230 -5.90 -36.48 3.22
N ASN A 231 -6.70 -36.26 2.19
CA ASN A 231 -6.95 -37.27 1.14
C ASN A 231 -5.72 -37.52 0.25
N ASN A 232 -4.79 -36.57 0.13
CA ASN A 232 -3.53 -36.76 -0.59
C ASN A 232 -2.45 -37.44 0.27
N ILE A 233 -2.51 -37.31 1.59
CA ILE A 233 -1.59 -37.99 2.53
C ILE A 233 -1.99 -39.45 2.76
N THR A 234 -3.27 -39.78 2.65
CA THR A 234 -3.80 -41.15 2.82
C THR A 234 -3.76 -42.01 1.56
N ASN A 235 -3.38 -41.43 0.41
CA ASN A 235 -3.28 -42.12 -0.89
C ASN A 235 -1.83 -42.33 -1.38
N ASN A 236 -0.83 -42.20 -0.50
CA ASN A 236 0.56 -42.63 -0.70
C ASN A 236 0.93 -43.68 0.35
#